data_AF-A0A4U3A7B3-F1
#
_entry.id   AF-A0A4U3A7B3-F1
#
_cell.length_a   1.000
_cell.length_b   1.000
_cell.length_c   1.000
_cell.angle_alpha   90.00
_cell.angle_beta   90.00
_cell.angle_gamma   90.00
#
_symmetry.space_group_name_H-M   'P 1'
#
loop_
_entity.id
_entity.type
_entity.pdbx_description
1 polymer ?
#
loop_
_entity_poly.entity_id
_entity_poly.type
_entity_poly.pdbx_seq_one_letter_code
_entity_poly.pdbx_strand_id
1 'polypeptide(L)'
;GFQYRDNFQYGYEFMRSIKIIWIAAHKKYAAVGYENEVIYDNILKGEIGEHKLEAYMERIYSAGCDPKQYVFIPVHPWQWENFIIPNYADHIQDKNIIYLGKSEDDYCAQQSMRTLRNVTNPKKPYVKLSLNILNTSTLRTLKPYSVVSAPAISNWLNDVVSDDPYLRDESHIILLNEFSSVTYDTNKNSVYGSLGCIWRESVHNHLDEQEDAV
;
A
#
# COMPACT_ATOMS: atom_id res chain seq x y z
N GLY A 1 -2.58 -19.25 -8.39
CA GLY A 1 -2.25 -18.25 -7.37
C GLY A 1 -1.90 -18.99 -6.11
N PHE A 2 -2.86 -19.18 -5.22
CA PHE A 2 -2.66 -19.90 -3.96
C PHE A 2 -2.83 -21.41 -4.13
N GLN A 3 -1.94 -22.17 -3.49
CA GLN A 3 -2.20 -23.57 -3.12
C GLN A 3 -2.64 -23.62 -1.65
N TYR A 4 -2.94 -24.82 -1.12
CA TYR A 4 -3.52 -24.96 0.23
C TYR A 4 -2.73 -24.26 1.34
N ARG A 5 -1.39 -24.27 1.28
CA ARG A 5 -0.53 -23.60 2.28
C ARG A 5 -0.69 -22.08 2.23
N ASP A 6 -0.65 -21.50 1.02
CA ASP A 6 -0.88 -20.07 0.84
C ASP A 6 -2.28 -19.67 1.29
N ASN A 7 -3.28 -20.51 0.99
CA ASN A 7 -4.65 -20.27 1.42
C ASN A 7 -4.75 -20.22 2.95
N PHE A 8 -4.17 -21.19 3.67
CA PHE A 8 -4.13 -21.15 5.14
C PHE A 8 -3.35 -19.96 5.70
N GLN A 9 -2.33 -19.48 4.98
CA GLN A 9 -1.46 -18.40 5.42
C GLN A 9 -2.05 -17.01 5.16
N TYR A 10 -2.74 -16.81 4.04
CA TYR A 10 -3.16 -15.50 3.53
C TYR A 10 -4.67 -15.36 3.30
N GLY A 11 -5.44 -16.45 3.40
CA GLY A 11 -6.90 -16.42 3.43
C GLY A 11 -7.41 -15.59 4.60
N TYR A 12 -8.33 -14.67 4.34
CA TYR A 12 -8.83 -13.75 5.36
C TYR A 12 -9.63 -14.49 6.46
N GLU A 13 -10.19 -15.65 6.13
CA GLU A 13 -10.94 -16.53 7.03
C GLU A 13 -10.08 -17.06 8.18
N PHE A 14 -8.77 -17.14 8.00
CA PHE A 14 -7.84 -17.66 9.01
C PHE A 14 -7.23 -16.57 9.89
N MET A 15 -7.47 -15.29 9.56
CA MET A 15 -7.03 -14.11 10.30
C MET A 15 -5.55 -14.13 10.73
N ARG A 16 -4.67 -14.75 9.92
CA ARG A 16 -3.25 -14.86 10.23
C ARG A 16 -2.58 -13.48 10.16
N SER A 17 -1.75 -13.20 11.15
CA SER A 17 -0.85 -12.04 11.13
C SER A 17 0.26 -12.23 10.10
N ILE A 18 0.51 -11.19 9.32
CA ILE A 18 1.59 -11.14 8.32
C ILE A 18 2.36 -9.83 8.46
N LYS A 19 3.65 -9.85 8.10
CA LYS A 19 4.45 -8.63 7.92
C LYS A 19 4.46 -8.26 6.44
N ILE A 20 4.28 -6.98 6.13
CA ILE A 20 4.52 -6.47 4.78
C ILE A 20 6.02 -6.36 4.52
N ILE A 21 6.41 -6.43 3.25
CA ILE A 21 7.78 -6.24 2.81
C ILE A 21 7.98 -4.79 2.39
N TRP A 22 9.04 -4.15 2.85
CA TRP A 22 9.47 -2.85 2.37
C TRP A 22 10.55 -2.99 1.30
N ILE A 23 10.36 -2.26 0.22
CA ILE A 23 11.35 -2.10 -0.86
C ILE A 23 11.62 -0.62 -1.10
N ALA A 24 12.82 -0.31 -1.59
CA ALA A 24 13.12 0.93 -2.27
C ALA A 24 12.91 0.72 -3.77
N ALA A 25 12.19 1.61 -4.43
CA ALA A 25 11.88 1.55 -5.85
C ALA A 25 12.37 2.83 -6.54
N HIS A 26 13.17 2.69 -7.59
CA HIS A 26 13.80 3.82 -8.25
C HIS A 26 12.79 4.70 -9.00
N LYS A 27 12.85 6.02 -8.81
CA LYS A 27 11.93 7.05 -9.35
C LYS A 27 11.81 7.07 -10.87
N LYS A 28 12.77 6.47 -11.58
CA LYS A 28 12.68 6.23 -13.04
C LYS A 28 11.40 5.47 -13.45
N TYR A 29 10.92 4.56 -12.60
CA TYR A 29 9.74 3.73 -12.85
C TYR A 29 8.67 3.91 -11.76
N ALA A 30 9.01 4.59 -10.68
CA ALA A 30 8.13 4.77 -9.54
C ALA A 30 7.48 6.16 -9.56
N ALA A 31 6.20 6.21 -9.23
CA ALA A 31 5.44 7.44 -9.09
C ALA A 31 4.64 7.42 -7.79
N VAL A 32 4.66 8.55 -7.09
CA VAL A 32 3.72 8.85 -6.00
C VAL A 32 2.40 9.32 -6.63
N GLY A 33 1.31 9.28 -5.88
CA GLY A 33 0.03 9.87 -6.29
C GLY A 33 0.17 11.31 -6.79
N TYR A 34 -0.69 11.70 -7.73
CA TYR A 34 -0.72 13.06 -8.27
C TYR A 34 -0.91 14.08 -7.14
N GLU A 35 -0.01 15.07 -7.05
CA GLU A 35 0.00 16.11 -6.01
C GLU A 35 0.02 15.56 -4.56
N ASN A 36 0.63 14.38 -4.35
CA ASN A 36 0.61 13.68 -3.07
C ASN A 36 1.97 13.62 -2.36
N GLU A 37 3.02 14.28 -2.85
CA GLU A 37 4.40 14.15 -2.35
C GLU A 37 4.54 14.49 -0.86
N VAL A 38 3.94 15.60 -0.42
CA VAL A 38 4.02 16.04 1.00
C VAL A 38 3.31 15.05 1.92
N ILE A 39 2.14 14.57 1.51
CA ILE A 39 1.36 13.58 2.27
C ILE A 39 2.09 12.24 2.30
N TYR A 40 2.70 11.86 1.18
CA TYR A 40 3.49 10.65 1.04
C TYR A 40 4.74 10.66 1.96
N ASP A 41 5.49 11.75 2.00
CA ASP A 41 6.65 11.86 2.90
C ASP A 41 6.23 11.77 4.38
N ASN A 42 5.08 12.37 4.73
CA ASN A 42 4.53 12.28 6.09
C ASN A 42 4.05 10.87 6.43
N ILE A 43 3.38 10.17 5.51
CA ILE A 43 2.87 8.83 5.80
C ILE A 43 4.01 7.82 5.99
N LEU A 44 5.11 7.96 5.24
CA LEU A 44 6.28 7.10 5.43
C LEU A 44 6.82 7.20 6.86
N LYS A 45 6.86 8.41 7.45
CA LYS A 45 7.30 8.59 8.84
C LYS A 45 6.38 7.88 9.83
N GLY A 46 5.06 7.95 9.63
CA GLY A 46 4.08 7.25 10.48
C GLY A 46 4.09 5.72 10.32
N GLU A 47 4.32 5.24 9.10
CA GLU A 47 4.25 3.82 8.76
C GLU A 47 5.55 3.06 9.05
N ILE A 48 6.71 3.66 8.75
CA ILE A 48 8.04 3.04 8.91
C ILE A 48 8.70 3.47 10.23
N GLY A 49 8.50 4.73 10.65
CA GLY A 49 9.25 5.36 11.74
C GLY A 49 10.55 6.00 11.26
N GLU A 50 10.90 7.16 11.82
CA GLU A 50 12.05 7.98 11.37
C GLU A 50 13.39 7.22 11.45
N HIS A 51 13.68 6.58 12.57
CA HIS A 51 14.92 5.82 12.75
C HIS A 51 15.07 4.68 11.74
N LYS A 52 13.97 4.00 11.39
CA LYS A 52 14.01 2.88 10.43
C LYS A 52 14.10 3.38 8.99
N LEU A 53 13.49 4.53 8.68
CA LEU A 53 13.69 5.25 7.43
C LEU A 53 15.15 5.63 7.23
N GLU A 54 15.80 6.20 8.25
CA GLU A 54 17.24 6.52 8.22
C GLU A 54 18.08 5.27 7.95
N ALA A 55 17.83 4.16 8.67
CA ALA A 55 18.51 2.90 8.45
C ALA A 55 18.29 2.34 7.02
N TYR A 56 17.11 2.55 6.43
CA TYR A 56 16.84 2.19 5.04
C TYR A 56 17.60 3.08 4.04
N MET A 57 17.69 4.39 4.29
CA MET A 57 18.49 5.29 3.47
C MET A 57 19.97 4.92 3.51
N GLU A 58 20.52 4.62 4.70
CA GLU A 58 21.90 4.15 4.87
C GLU A 58 22.15 2.82 4.14
N ARG A 59 21.16 1.92 4.14
CA ARG A 59 21.25 0.66 3.38
C ARG A 59 21.30 0.89 1.87
N ILE A 60 20.51 1.84 1.35
CA ILE A 60 20.55 2.22 -0.08
C ILE A 60 21.89 2.87 -0.42
N TYR A 61 22.38 3.77 0.44
CA TYR A 61 23.66 4.44 0.28
C TYR A 61 24.84 3.45 0.29
N SER A 62 24.86 2.52 1.25
CA SER A 62 25.87 1.46 1.36
C SER A 62 25.85 0.49 0.16
N ALA A 63 24.72 0.39 -0.54
CA ALA A 63 24.62 -0.33 -1.80
C ALA A 63 25.14 0.49 -3.01
N GLY A 64 25.75 1.67 -2.81
CA GLY A 64 26.29 2.54 -3.86
C GLY A 64 25.23 3.26 -4.68
N CYS A 65 24.05 3.49 -4.12
CA CYS A 65 22.93 4.20 -4.77
C CYS A 65 22.63 5.51 -4.03
N ASP A 66 22.08 6.51 -4.73
CA ASP A 66 21.59 7.74 -4.09
C ASP A 66 20.18 7.52 -3.51
N PRO A 67 19.97 7.57 -2.18
CA PRO A 67 18.66 7.37 -1.58
C PRO A 67 17.58 8.33 -2.09
N LYS A 68 17.96 9.53 -2.56
CA LYS A 68 17.01 10.52 -3.10
C LYS A 68 16.37 10.08 -4.42
N GLN A 69 16.95 9.10 -5.12
CA GLN A 69 16.41 8.54 -6.35
C GLN A 69 15.37 7.44 -6.11
N TYR A 70 15.00 7.15 -4.86
CA TYR A 70 14.09 6.07 -4.52
C TYR A 70 12.84 6.60 -3.81
N VAL A 71 11.76 5.82 -3.95
CA VAL A 71 10.56 5.87 -3.12
C VAL A 71 10.42 4.54 -2.39
N PHE A 72 9.66 4.50 -1.31
CA PHE A 72 9.42 3.30 -0.50
C PHE A 72 8.04 2.71 -0.79
N ILE A 73 8.00 1.42 -1.12
CA ILE A 73 6.75 0.73 -1.44
C ILE A 73 6.59 -0.47 -0.50
N PRO A 74 5.46 -0.59 0.21
CA PRO A 74 5.12 -1.82 0.92
C PRO A 74 4.58 -2.85 -0.08
N VAL A 75 4.90 -4.12 0.14
CA VAL A 75 4.58 -5.22 -0.77
C VAL A 75 4.02 -6.38 0.04
N HIS A 76 2.97 -7.01 -0.47
CA HIS A 76 2.41 -8.20 0.16
C HIS A 76 3.46 -9.33 0.14
N PRO A 77 3.71 -10.07 1.23
CA PRO A 77 4.77 -11.09 1.26
C PRO A 77 4.61 -12.17 0.18
N TRP A 78 3.39 -12.68 -0.03
CA TRP A 78 3.13 -13.59 -1.16
C TRP A 78 3.46 -12.98 -2.53
N GLN A 79 3.13 -11.70 -2.74
CA GLN A 79 3.41 -10.99 -3.99
C GLN A 79 4.92 -10.85 -4.19
N TRP A 80 5.66 -10.50 -3.13
CA TRP A 80 7.12 -10.40 -3.15
C TRP A 80 7.77 -11.72 -3.58
N GLU A 81 7.45 -12.80 -2.88
CA GLU A 81 8.10 -14.12 -3.07
C GLU A 81 7.70 -14.79 -4.39
N ASN A 82 6.41 -14.76 -4.73
CA ASN A 82 5.86 -15.56 -5.83
C ASN A 82 5.73 -14.80 -7.15
N PHE A 83 5.88 -13.46 -7.13
CA PHE A 83 5.72 -12.64 -8.33
C PHE A 83 6.86 -11.62 -8.52
N ILE A 84 7.18 -10.79 -7.52
CA ILE A 84 8.18 -9.73 -7.72
C ILE A 84 9.57 -10.30 -7.96
N ILE A 85 10.06 -11.21 -7.10
CA ILE A 85 11.38 -11.82 -7.25
C ILE A 85 11.58 -12.45 -8.65
N PRO A 86 10.70 -13.34 -9.15
CA PRO A 86 10.90 -13.96 -10.46
C PRO A 86 10.67 -13.02 -11.64
N ASN A 87 9.74 -12.05 -11.55
CA ASN A 87 9.35 -11.22 -12.70
C ASN A 87 10.08 -9.87 -12.81
N TYR A 88 10.79 -9.45 -11.75
CA TYR A 88 11.56 -8.21 -11.70
C TYR A 88 13.05 -8.47 -11.40
N ALA A 89 13.57 -9.66 -11.71
CA ALA A 89 14.95 -10.04 -11.43
C ALA A 89 15.98 -9.07 -12.06
N ASP A 90 15.71 -8.59 -13.28
CA ASP A 90 16.50 -7.55 -13.96
C ASP A 90 16.47 -6.22 -13.18
N HIS A 91 15.29 -5.80 -12.71
CA HIS A 91 15.15 -4.59 -11.92
C HIS A 91 15.80 -4.69 -10.53
N ILE A 92 15.85 -5.89 -9.93
CA ILE A 92 16.57 -6.14 -8.67
C ILE A 92 18.09 -6.11 -8.92
N GLN A 93 18.56 -6.78 -9.98
CA GLN A 93 19.98 -6.81 -10.36
C GLN A 93 20.52 -5.39 -10.60
N ASP A 94 19.75 -4.56 -11.30
CA ASP A 94 20.12 -3.18 -11.62
C ASP A 94 19.85 -2.19 -10.48
N LYS A 95 19.45 -2.69 -9.29
CA LYS A 95 19.09 -1.91 -8.10
C LYS A 95 17.97 -0.90 -8.36
N ASN A 96 17.15 -1.09 -9.39
CA ASN A 96 15.91 -0.34 -9.55
C ASN A 96 14.87 -0.74 -8.49
N ILE A 97 14.99 -1.94 -7.93
CA ILE A 97 14.26 -2.42 -6.75
C ILE A 97 15.29 -2.93 -5.74
N ILE A 98 15.22 -2.47 -4.49
CA ILE A 98 16.09 -2.90 -3.40
C ILE A 98 15.22 -3.39 -2.25
N TYR A 99 15.41 -4.64 -1.80
CA TYR A 99 14.76 -5.16 -0.60
C TYR A 99 15.32 -4.48 0.66
N LEU A 100 14.42 -4.00 1.53
CA LEU A 100 14.80 -3.28 2.76
C LEU A 100 14.49 -4.05 4.03
N GLY A 101 13.37 -4.78 4.08
CA GLY A 101 13.02 -5.57 5.27
C GLY A 101 11.52 -5.83 5.40
N LYS A 102 11.13 -6.27 6.58
CA LYS A 102 9.72 -6.46 6.99
C LYS A 102 9.23 -5.25 7.80
N SER A 103 7.92 -5.00 7.81
CA SER A 103 7.33 -4.06 8.79
C SER A 103 7.59 -4.50 10.23
N GLU A 104 7.63 -3.53 11.15
CA GLU A 104 7.56 -3.84 12.59
C GLU A 104 6.14 -4.22 12.98
N ASP A 105 5.13 -3.52 12.46
CA ASP A 105 3.73 -3.82 12.74
C ASP A 105 3.27 -5.10 12.03
N ASP A 106 2.36 -5.82 12.70
CA ASP A 106 1.61 -6.95 12.13
C ASP A 106 0.37 -6.47 11.41
N TYR A 107 0.09 -7.11 10.29
CA TYR A 107 -1.05 -6.85 9.44
C TYR A 107 -1.94 -8.08 9.33
N CYS A 108 -3.22 -7.89 9.07
CA CYS A 108 -4.14 -8.98 8.81
C CYS A 108 -5.09 -8.63 7.66
N ALA A 109 -5.32 -9.60 6.79
CA ALA A 109 -6.14 -9.45 5.60
C ALA A 109 -7.61 -9.17 5.95
N GLN A 110 -8.25 -8.29 5.17
CA GLN A 110 -9.70 -8.14 5.11
C GLN A 110 -10.28 -9.02 4.00
N GLN A 111 -11.61 -8.99 3.78
CA GLN A 111 -12.29 -9.81 2.75
C GLN A 111 -11.69 -9.68 1.34
N SER A 112 -11.16 -8.50 1.00
CA SER A 112 -10.49 -8.30 -0.30
C SER A 112 -9.12 -9.00 -0.43
N MET A 113 -8.60 -9.54 0.67
CA MET A 113 -7.28 -10.17 0.88
C MET A 113 -6.09 -9.25 0.68
N ARG A 114 -6.13 -8.40 -0.35
CA ARG A 114 -5.07 -7.44 -0.67
C ARG A 114 -5.14 -6.13 0.11
N THR A 115 -6.24 -5.90 0.84
CA THR A 115 -6.35 -4.79 1.81
C THR A 115 -6.09 -5.36 3.19
N LEU A 116 -5.08 -4.81 3.84
CA LEU A 116 -4.57 -5.26 5.12
C LEU A 116 -4.85 -4.19 6.17
N ARG A 117 -5.39 -4.59 7.32
CA ARG A 117 -5.46 -3.72 8.51
C ARG A 117 -4.24 -3.92 9.37
N ASN A 118 -3.79 -2.86 10.02
CA ASN A 118 -2.74 -2.93 11.02
C ASN A 118 -3.33 -3.48 12.33
N VAL A 119 -2.81 -4.63 12.77
CA VAL A 119 -3.26 -5.31 14.01
C VAL A 119 -2.55 -4.72 15.22
N THR A 120 -1.31 -4.27 15.06
CA THR A 120 -0.51 -3.66 16.13
C THR A 120 -1.08 -2.31 16.56
N ASN A 121 -1.54 -1.50 15.60
CA ASN A 121 -2.18 -0.21 15.85
C ASN A 121 -3.43 -0.04 14.95
N PRO A 122 -4.64 -0.29 15.48
CA PRO A 122 -5.88 -0.24 14.70
C PRO A 122 -6.22 1.13 14.10
N LYS A 123 -5.69 2.23 14.63
CA LYS A 123 -5.93 3.58 14.10
C LYS A 123 -5.05 3.91 12.89
N LYS A 124 -3.98 3.14 12.67
CA LYS A 124 -3.16 3.28 11.46
C LYS A 124 -3.96 2.90 10.21
N PRO A 125 -3.62 3.50 9.06
CA PRO A 125 -4.31 3.24 7.80
C PRO A 125 -4.35 1.75 7.42
N TYR A 126 -5.37 1.37 6.67
CA TYR A 126 -5.32 0.16 5.86
C TYR A 126 -4.31 0.32 4.73
N VAL A 127 -3.68 -0.80 4.36
CA VAL A 127 -2.73 -0.85 3.25
C VAL A 127 -3.30 -1.77 2.16
N LYS A 128 -3.61 -1.20 1.00
CA LYS A 128 -4.14 -1.92 -0.16
C LYS A 128 -3.03 -2.12 -1.18
N LEU A 129 -2.69 -3.38 -1.43
CA LEU A 129 -1.50 -3.78 -2.18
C LEU A 129 -1.85 -4.47 -3.50
N SER A 130 -0.93 -4.45 -4.46
CA SER A 130 -1.02 -5.34 -5.62
C SER A 130 -0.88 -6.81 -5.21
N LEU A 131 -1.73 -7.67 -5.77
CA LEU A 131 -1.70 -9.10 -5.53
C LEU A 131 -2.05 -9.87 -6.81
N ASN A 132 -1.09 -10.59 -7.40
CA ASN A 132 -1.25 -11.33 -8.66
C ASN A 132 -1.96 -12.68 -8.45
N ILE A 133 -3.15 -12.63 -7.85
CA ILE A 133 -4.10 -13.74 -7.78
C ILE A 133 -5.34 -13.40 -8.59
N LEU A 134 -5.99 -14.42 -9.13
CA LEU A 134 -7.27 -14.31 -9.80
C LEU A 134 -8.36 -14.68 -8.80
N ASN A 135 -9.23 -13.73 -8.50
CA ASN A 135 -10.40 -13.94 -7.65
C ASN A 135 -11.62 -13.32 -8.35
N THR A 136 -12.76 -14.02 -8.39
CA THR A 136 -13.96 -13.60 -9.17
C THR A 136 -13.64 -13.20 -10.62
N SER A 137 -12.86 -14.02 -11.32
CA SER A 137 -12.49 -13.81 -12.74
C SER A 137 -11.69 -12.54 -13.06
N THR A 138 -11.14 -11.83 -12.06
CA THR A 138 -10.25 -10.68 -12.28
C THR A 138 -8.99 -10.78 -11.44
N LEU A 139 -7.86 -10.42 -12.06
CA LEU A 139 -6.60 -10.23 -11.35
C LEU A 139 -6.74 -9.13 -10.30
N ARG A 140 -6.11 -9.35 -9.14
CA ARG A 140 -6.13 -8.40 -8.01
C ARG A 140 -4.94 -7.43 -8.06
N THR A 141 -4.53 -7.04 -9.26
CA THR A 141 -3.55 -5.95 -9.52
C THR A 141 -4.13 -4.57 -9.26
N LEU A 142 -3.28 -3.57 -9.08
CA LEU A 142 -3.66 -2.17 -8.97
C LEU A 142 -3.22 -1.44 -10.24
N LYS A 143 -4.16 -1.00 -11.06
CA LYS A 143 -3.88 -0.30 -12.31
C LYS A 143 -3.09 1.00 -12.00
N PRO A 144 -1.91 1.22 -12.60
CA PRO A 144 -1.04 2.37 -12.27
C PRO A 144 -1.77 3.71 -12.31
N TYR A 145 -2.55 3.99 -13.36
CA TYR A 145 -3.33 5.22 -13.46
C TYR A 145 -4.32 5.41 -12.29
N SER A 146 -4.94 4.32 -11.82
CA SER A 146 -5.89 4.35 -10.71
C SER A 146 -5.19 4.54 -9.37
N VAL A 147 -3.94 4.06 -9.23
CA VAL A 147 -3.12 4.32 -8.04
C VAL A 147 -2.73 5.79 -8.01
N VAL A 148 -2.24 6.34 -9.12
CA VAL A 148 -1.80 7.73 -9.22
C VAL A 148 -2.94 8.71 -8.96
N SER A 149 -4.15 8.42 -9.43
CA SER A 149 -5.31 9.31 -9.24
C SER A 149 -6.02 9.15 -7.89
N ALA A 150 -5.74 8.10 -7.11
CA ALA A 150 -6.53 7.77 -5.91
C ALA A 150 -6.58 8.92 -4.87
N PRO A 151 -5.47 9.56 -4.49
CA PRO A 151 -5.51 10.67 -3.53
C PRO A 151 -6.32 11.86 -4.03
N ALA A 152 -6.16 12.23 -5.30
CA ALA A 152 -6.90 13.34 -5.91
C ALA A 152 -8.41 13.08 -5.96
N ILE A 153 -8.82 11.84 -6.24
CA ILE A 153 -10.24 11.44 -6.22
C ILE A 153 -10.81 11.53 -4.81
N SER A 154 -10.08 11.05 -3.79
CA SER A 154 -10.53 11.18 -2.39
C SER A 154 -10.64 12.63 -1.96
N ASN A 155 -9.67 13.48 -2.30
CA ASN A 155 -9.75 14.91 -2.00
C ASN A 155 -10.98 15.56 -2.65
N TRP A 156 -11.20 15.31 -3.94
CA TRP A 156 -12.38 15.82 -4.64
C TRP A 156 -13.70 15.36 -4.00
N LEU A 157 -13.82 14.08 -3.63
CA LEU A 157 -15.02 13.57 -2.98
C LEU A 157 -15.24 14.19 -1.59
N ASN A 158 -14.17 14.44 -0.84
CA ASN A 158 -14.29 15.16 0.44
C ASN A 158 -14.77 16.59 0.24
N ASP A 159 -14.26 17.30 -0.77
CA ASP A 159 -14.71 18.66 -1.08
C ASP A 159 -16.22 18.65 -1.36
N VAL A 160 -16.69 17.73 -2.22
CA VAL A 160 -18.11 17.53 -2.53
C VAL A 160 -18.95 17.26 -1.28
N VAL A 161 -18.51 16.35 -0.41
CA VAL A 161 -19.25 16.04 0.84
C VAL A 161 -19.24 17.23 1.80
N SER A 162 -18.11 17.94 1.91
CA SER A 162 -17.97 19.06 2.83
C SER A 162 -18.77 20.29 2.42
N ASP A 163 -19.03 20.46 1.11
CA ASP A 163 -19.80 21.57 0.55
C ASP A 163 -21.32 21.31 0.55
N ASP A 164 -21.76 20.06 0.74
CA ASP A 164 -23.17 19.67 0.79
C ASP A 164 -23.66 19.56 2.26
N PRO A 165 -24.55 20.46 2.73
CA PRO A 165 -25.04 20.44 4.11
C PRO A 165 -25.79 19.16 4.47
N TYR A 166 -26.51 18.56 3.53
CA TYR A 166 -27.21 17.30 3.80
C TYR A 166 -26.22 16.16 4.00
N LEU A 167 -25.19 16.06 3.16
CA LEU A 167 -24.17 15.03 3.29
C LEU A 167 -23.36 15.18 4.58
N ARG A 168 -22.95 16.41 4.90
CA ARG A 168 -22.12 16.72 6.07
C ARG A 168 -22.88 16.68 7.40
N ASP A 169 -24.02 17.35 7.47
CA ASP A 169 -24.69 17.69 8.75
C ASP A 169 -25.91 16.82 9.05
N GLU A 170 -26.57 16.25 8.03
CA GLU A 170 -27.77 15.43 8.24
C GLU A 170 -27.50 13.93 8.15
N SER A 171 -26.83 13.50 7.07
CA SER A 171 -26.53 12.08 6.84
C SER A 171 -25.22 11.60 7.47
N HIS A 172 -24.33 12.54 7.81
CA HIS A 172 -23.00 12.28 8.37
C HIS A 172 -22.22 11.19 7.62
N ILE A 173 -22.19 11.27 6.28
CA ILE A 173 -21.55 10.23 5.47
C ILE A 173 -20.03 10.19 5.74
N ILE A 174 -19.51 9.00 6.01
CA ILE A 174 -18.07 8.78 6.21
C ILE A 174 -17.45 8.26 4.91
N LEU A 175 -16.48 9.01 4.40
CA LEU A 175 -15.59 8.57 3.32
C LEU A 175 -14.24 8.18 3.90
N LEU A 176 -13.86 6.90 3.78
CA LEU A 176 -12.52 6.46 4.15
C LEU A 176 -11.53 6.81 3.04
N ASN A 177 -10.77 7.87 3.24
CA ASN A 177 -9.93 8.44 2.20
C ASN A 177 -8.79 7.53 1.78
N GLU A 178 -8.62 7.30 0.48
CA GLU A 178 -7.41 6.75 -0.13
C GLU A 178 -6.36 7.86 -0.28
N PHE A 179 -5.93 8.41 0.86
CA PHE A 179 -5.22 9.70 0.96
C PHE A 179 -3.76 9.68 0.49
N SER A 180 -3.16 8.50 0.32
CA SER A 180 -1.80 8.40 -0.21
C SER A 180 -1.60 7.16 -1.06
N SER A 181 -0.72 7.26 -2.06
CA SER A 181 -0.47 6.15 -2.97
C SER A 181 0.93 6.20 -3.60
N VAL A 182 1.42 5.03 -3.99
CA VAL A 182 2.69 4.87 -4.70
C VAL A 182 2.66 3.65 -5.60
N THR A 183 3.23 3.73 -6.79
CA THR A 183 3.33 2.62 -7.74
C THR A 183 4.68 2.54 -8.39
N TYR A 184 5.04 1.36 -8.88
CA TYR A 184 6.19 1.11 -9.74
C TYR A 184 5.69 0.43 -11.00
N ASP A 185 5.84 1.10 -12.14
CA ASP A 185 5.36 0.62 -13.43
C ASP A 185 6.44 0.77 -14.51
N THR A 186 6.61 -0.29 -15.29
CA THR A 186 7.69 -0.41 -16.30
C THR A 186 7.15 -0.40 -17.73
N ASN A 187 5.85 -0.17 -17.91
CA ASN A 187 5.10 -0.32 -19.16
C ASN A 187 5.12 -1.74 -19.75
N LYS A 188 5.70 -2.73 -19.05
CA LYS A 188 5.68 -4.14 -19.45
C LYS A 188 4.31 -4.73 -19.11
N ASN A 189 3.57 -5.16 -20.14
CA ASN A 189 2.23 -5.76 -19.98
C ASN A 189 2.18 -6.94 -19.00
N SER A 190 3.24 -7.76 -18.93
CA SER A 190 3.30 -8.94 -18.06
C SER A 190 3.29 -8.63 -16.56
N VAL A 191 3.66 -7.41 -16.18
CA VAL A 191 3.73 -6.96 -14.77
C VAL A 191 2.88 -5.72 -14.51
N TYR A 192 1.95 -5.43 -15.42
CA TYR A 192 1.11 -4.24 -15.35
C TYR A 192 0.27 -4.22 -14.06
N GLY A 193 0.52 -3.21 -13.23
CA GLY A 193 -0.16 -3.03 -11.94
C GLY A 193 0.23 -4.03 -10.85
N SER A 194 1.36 -4.73 -11.02
CA SER A 194 1.85 -5.73 -10.07
C SER A 194 2.61 -5.18 -8.88
N LEU A 195 2.94 -3.88 -8.87
CA LEU A 195 3.64 -3.24 -7.76
C LEU A 195 3.06 -1.86 -7.47
N GLY A 196 2.17 -1.80 -6.50
CA GLY A 196 1.54 -0.57 -6.06
C GLY A 196 0.92 -0.71 -4.67
N CYS A 197 0.74 0.44 -4.04
CA CYS A 197 0.16 0.61 -2.72
C CYS A 197 -0.76 1.83 -2.70
N ILE A 198 -1.88 1.68 -2.00
CA ILE A 198 -2.75 2.77 -1.61
C ILE A 198 -2.97 2.66 -0.09
N TRP A 199 -2.74 3.74 0.64
CA TRP A 199 -3.11 3.86 2.05
C TRP A 199 -4.52 4.43 2.15
N ARG A 200 -5.32 3.83 3.04
CA ARG A 200 -6.70 4.25 3.30
C ARG A 200 -6.92 4.47 4.79
N GLU A 201 -7.64 5.51 5.16
CA GLU A 201 -8.01 5.76 6.55
C GLU A 201 -8.65 4.54 7.23
N SER A 202 -8.36 4.37 8.52
CA SER A 202 -9.02 3.39 9.36
C SER A 202 -10.42 3.85 9.75
N VAL A 203 -11.40 2.94 9.73
CA VAL A 203 -12.76 3.25 10.21
C VAL A 203 -12.74 3.63 11.70
N HIS A 204 -11.77 3.12 12.47
CA HIS A 204 -11.62 3.42 13.89
C HIS A 204 -11.27 4.88 14.20
N ASN A 205 -10.97 5.70 13.18
CA ASN A 205 -10.80 7.14 13.34
C ASN A 205 -12.11 7.92 13.27
N HIS A 206 -13.21 7.25 12.88
CA HIS A 206 -14.51 7.85 12.63
C HIS A 206 -15.63 7.29 13.52
N LEU A 207 -15.33 6.27 14.35
CA LEU A 207 -16.30 5.70 15.29
C LEU A 207 -16.28 6.46 16.61
N ASP A 208 -17.46 6.88 17.08
CA ASP A 208 -17.63 7.38 18.44
C ASP A 208 -17.52 6.25 19.48
N GLU A 209 -17.36 6.62 20.76
CA GLU A 209 -17.11 5.65 21.85
C GLU A 209 -18.19 4.56 22.00
N GLN A 210 -19.41 4.83 21.54
CA GLN A 210 -20.56 3.92 21.64
C GLN A 210 -20.94 3.28 20.30
N GLU A 211 -20.20 3.58 19.22
CA GLU A 211 -20.48 3.06 17.89
C GLU A 211 -19.63 1.82 17.58
N ASP A 212 -20.17 0.96 16.71
CA ASP A 212 -19.48 -0.19 16.14
C ASP A 212 -19.82 -0.31 14.65
N ALA A 213 -18.98 -1.00 13.88
CA ALA A 213 -19.12 -1.13 12.41
C ALA A 213 -19.19 -2.60 11.97
N VAL A 214 -20.05 -2.87 10.98
CA VAL A 214 -20.27 -4.20 10.37
C VAL A 214 -20.16 -4.17 8.85
#